data_AF-A0A7X5JLN3-F1
#
_entry.id   AF-A0A7X5JLN3-F1
#
_cell.length_a   1.000
_cell.length_b   1.000
_cell.length_c   1.000
_cell.angle_alpha   90.00
_cell.angle_beta   90.00
_cell.angle_gamma   90.00
#
_symmetry.space_group_name_H-M   'P 1'
#
loop_
_entity.id
_entity.type
_entity.pdbx_description
1 polymer ?
#
loop_
_entity_poly.entity_id
_entity_poly.type
_entity_poly.pdbx_seq_one_letter_code
_entity_poly.pdbx_strand_id
1 'polypeptide(L)'
;MMNFLQLLMKRPTDLQIRYAKIILGIVLIALGIIAFGVQNLSLESSFFGINLDPMTKKILAYIIVALGVFPLVMGGLDINILSRGRTRILQVIFGVLLMFVSGLFLDTASLTVDIFYFILGLIVAIAGITGKAITKKGLKTGQKITKIRV
;
A
#
# COMPACT_ATOMS: atom_id res chain seq x y z
N MET A 1 13.07 24.85 -14.17
CA MET A 1 13.48 23.91 -13.09
C MET A 1 12.85 24.24 -11.73
N MET A 2 12.82 25.52 -11.31
CA MET A 2 12.17 26.00 -10.08
C MET A 2 10.72 25.51 -9.89
N ASN A 3 9.93 25.50 -10.97
CA ASN A 3 8.52 25.10 -10.93
C ASN A 3 8.31 23.58 -10.70
N PHE A 4 9.24 22.72 -11.13
CA PHE A 4 9.13 21.27 -10.93
C PHE A 4 9.47 20.87 -9.50
N LEU A 5 10.50 21.49 -8.92
CA LEU A 5 10.84 21.33 -7.50
C LEU A 5 9.70 21.83 -6.60
N GLN A 6 9.08 22.98 -6.94
CA GLN A 6 7.90 23.47 -6.24
C GLN A 6 6.70 22.51 -6.35
N LEU A 7 6.55 21.81 -7.48
CA LEU A 7 5.51 20.80 -7.67
C LEU A 7 5.73 19.56 -6.79
N LEU A 8 6.98 19.12 -6.59
CA LEU A 8 7.35 18.03 -5.68
C LEU A 8 7.24 18.41 -4.19
N MET A 9 7.40 19.70 -3.87
CA MET A 9 7.22 20.25 -2.53
C MET A 9 5.75 20.50 -2.18
N LYS A 10 4.88 20.73 -3.18
CA LYS A 10 3.47 21.00 -2.97
C LYS A 10 2.76 19.73 -2.46
N ARG A 11 2.06 19.86 -1.34
CA ARG A 11 1.26 18.78 -0.78
C ARG A 11 0.01 18.54 -1.64
N PRO A 12 -0.35 17.28 -1.95
CA PRO A 12 -1.61 16.97 -2.62
C PRO A 12 -2.81 17.35 -1.77
N THR A 13 -3.94 17.61 -2.43
CA THR A 13 -5.21 17.92 -1.76
C THR A 13 -5.77 16.68 -1.06
N ASP A 14 -6.62 16.88 -0.04
CA ASP A 14 -7.19 15.78 0.74
C ASP A 14 -8.01 14.81 -0.14
N LEU A 15 -8.69 15.32 -1.16
CA LEU A 15 -9.39 14.51 -2.16
C LEU A 15 -8.41 13.65 -2.99
N GLN A 16 -7.31 14.23 -3.47
CA GLN A 16 -6.29 13.48 -4.22
C GLN A 16 -5.68 12.36 -3.38
N ILE A 17 -5.44 12.60 -2.08
CA ILE A 17 -4.94 11.56 -1.16
C ILE A 17 -5.97 10.43 -1.01
N ARG A 18 -7.25 10.78 -0.91
CA ARG A 18 -8.34 9.80 -0.79
C ARG A 18 -8.47 8.94 -2.05
N TYR A 19 -8.51 9.58 -3.22
CA TYR A 19 -8.56 8.88 -4.50
C TYR A 19 -7.32 8.03 -4.73
N ALA A 20 -6.12 8.51 -4.39
CA ALA A 20 -4.89 7.73 -4.53
C ALA A 20 -4.95 6.41 -3.74
N LYS A 21 -5.49 6.42 -2.50
CA LYS A 21 -5.67 5.20 -1.70
C LYS A 21 -6.70 4.26 -2.31
N ILE A 22 -7.82 4.79 -2.79
CA ILE A 22 -8.87 3.99 -3.41
C ILE A 22 -8.35 3.35 -4.70
N ILE A 23 -7.74 4.15 -5.58
CA ILE A 23 -7.14 3.67 -6.84
C ILE A 23 -6.08 2.60 -6.54
N LEU A 24 -5.20 2.83 -5.56
CA LEU A 24 -4.18 1.84 -5.17
C LEU A 24 -4.82 0.52 -4.74
N GLY A 25 -5.92 0.56 -3.99
CA GLY A 25 -6.65 -0.66 -3.63
C GLY A 25 -7.30 -1.38 -4.80
N ILE A 26 -7.94 -0.65 -5.70
CA ILE A 26 -8.53 -1.23 -6.93
C ILE A 26 -7.43 -1.88 -7.77
N VAL A 27 -6.30 -1.19 -7.96
CA VAL A 27 -5.16 -1.70 -8.74
C VAL A 27 -4.60 -2.98 -8.11
N LEU A 28 -4.42 -3.04 -6.79
CA LEU A 28 -3.93 -4.25 -6.12
C LEU A 28 -4.91 -5.44 -6.27
N ILE A 29 -6.22 -5.20 -6.14
CA ILE A 29 -7.22 -6.24 -6.36
C ILE A 29 -7.20 -6.73 -7.81
N ALA A 30 -7.14 -5.80 -8.77
CA ALA A 30 -7.08 -6.13 -10.19
C ALA A 30 -5.82 -6.94 -10.54
N LEU A 31 -4.65 -6.52 -10.03
CA LEU A 31 -3.39 -7.25 -10.20
C LEU A 31 -3.48 -8.66 -9.61
N GLY A 32 -4.04 -8.82 -8.41
CA GLY A 32 -4.22 -10.12 -7.78
C GLY A 32 -5.17 -11.04 -8.57
N ILE A 33 -6.29 -10.52 -9.07
CA ILE A 33 -7.23 -11.29 -9.91
C ILE A 33 -6.59 -11.70 -11.24
N ILE A 34 -5.85 -10.80 -11.89
CA ILE A 34 -5.15 -11.11 -13.14
C ILE A 34 -4.09 -12.19 -12.89
N ALA A 35 -3.30 -12.06 -11.84
CA ALA A 35 -2.23 -13.00 -11.50
C ALA A 35 -2.78 -14.40 -11.21
N PHE A 36 -3.74 -14.53 -10.29
CA PHE A 36 -4.19 -15.84 -9.81
C PHE A 36 -5.40 -16.39 -10.57
N GLY A 37 -6.28 -15.53 -11.09
CA GLY A 37 -7.51 -15.95 -11.75
C GLY A 37 -7.37 -16.12 -13.27
N VAL A 38 -6.59 -15.24 -13.93
CA VAL A 38 -6.44 -15.28 -15.40
C VAL A 38 -5.15 -16.01 -15.78
N GLN A 39 -4.03 -15.62 -15.18
CA GLN A 39 -2.71 -16.17 -15.52
C GLN A 39 -2.38 -17.47 -14.78
N ASN A 40 -3.20 -17.88 -13.80
CA ASN A 40 -2.96 -19.05 -12.93
C ASN A 40 -1.52 -19.09 -12.40
N LEU A 41 -0.98 -17.92 -12.07
CA LEU A 41 0.40 -17.77 -11.61
C LEU A 41 0.58 -18.57 -10.33
N SER A 42 1.52 -19.49 -10.35
CA SER A 42 1.84 -20.29 -9.17
C SER A 42 2.69 -19.48 -8.20
N LEU A 43 2.49 -19.72 -6.91
CA LEU A 43 3.38 -19.23 -5.86
C LEU A 43 4.56 -20.19 -5.71
N GLU A 44 5.70 -19.65 -5.29
CA GLU A 44 6.91 -20.39 -4.89
C GLU A 44 6.54 -21.67 -4.12
N SER A 45 7.16 -22.80 -4.45
CA SER A 45 6.93 -24.08 -3.75
C SER A 45 7.56 -24.13 -2.36
N SER A 46 8.55 -23.28 -2.13
CA SER A 46 9.28 -23.20 -0.88
C SER A 46 9.54 -21.74 -0.56
N PHE A 47 9.11 -21.29 0.61
CA PHE A 47 9.39 -19.93 1.07
C PHE A 47 10.04 -20.01 2.45
N PHE A 48 11.24 -19.43 2.60
CA PHE A 48 12.09 -19.58 3.80
C PHE A 48 12.33 -21.04 4.22
N GLY A 49 12.49 -21.96 3.27
CA GLY A 49 12.75 -23.38 3.55
C GLY A 49 11.54 -24.18 4.05
N ILE A 50 10.34 -23.57 4.09
CA ILE A 50 9.09 -24.25 4.40
C ILE A 50 8.42 -24.63 3.08
N ASN A 51 8.13 -25.93 2.91
CA ASN A 51 7.38 -26.43 1.76
C ASN A 51 5.92 -25.97 1.86
N LEU A 52 5.44 -25.32 0.80
CA LEU A 52 4.08 -24.81 0.72
C LEU A 52 3.18 -25.86 0.07
N ASP A 53 2.33 -26.48 0.88
CA ASP A 53 1.28 -27.38 0.42
C ASP A 53 0.32 -26.67 -0.55
N PRO A 54 -0.22 -27.37 -1.58
CA PRO A 54 -1.20 -26.81 -2.52
C PRO A 54 -2.42 -26.12 -1.88
N MET A 55 -2.88 -26.56 -0.70
CA MET A 55 -3.97 -25.87 0.00
C MET A 55 -3.52 -24.51 0.55
N THR A 56 -2.33 -24.45 1.14
CA THR A 56 -1.73 -23.22 1.69
C THR A 56 -1.49 -22.18 0.59
N LYS A 57 -1.07 -22.60 -0.61
CA LYS A 57 -0.88 -21.70 -1.76
C LYS A 57 -2.17 -20.97 -2.17
N LYS A 58 -3.30 -21.68 -2.20
CA LYS A 58 -4.60 -21.07 -2.52
C LYS A 58 -5.02 -20.04 -1.47
N ILE A 59 -4.85 -20.37 -0.18
CA ILE A 59 -5.14 -19.44 0.92
C ILE A 59 -4.26 -18.19 0.81
N LEU A 60 -2.97 -18.36 0.53
CA LEU A 60 -2.04 -17.24 0.38
C LEU A 60 -2.42 -16.33 -0.79
N ALA A 61 -2.83 -16.90 -1.93
CA ALA A 61 -3.32 -16.13 -3.08
C ALA A 61 -4.55 -15.27 -2.72
N TYR A 62 -5.52 -15.82 -1.99
CA TYR A 62 -6.67 -15.02 -1.51
C TYR A 62 -6.26 -13.92 -0.53
N ILE A 63 -5.30 -14.18 0.35
CA ILE A 63 -4.77 -13.17 1.27
C ILE A 63 -4.12 -12.03 0.48
N ILE A 64 -3.34 -12.35 -0.55
CA ILE A 64 -2.68 -11.35 -1.41
C ILE A 64 -3.71 -10.45 -2.11
N VAL A 65 -4.80 -11.02 -2.62
CA VAL A 65 -5.91 -10.23 -3.19
C VAL A 65 -6.58 -9.38 -2.11
N ALA A 66 -6.82 -9.94 -0.92
CA ALA A 66 -7.45 -9.24 0.20
C ALA A 66 -6.62 -8.05 0.71
N LEU A 67 -5.30 -8.04 0.53
CA LEU A 67 -4.45 -6.88 0.86
C LEU A 67 -4.86 -5.62 0.10
N GLY A 68 -5.45 -5.74 -1.10
CA GLY A 68 -5.98 -4.59 -1.84
C GLY A 68 -7.21 -3.95 -1.18
N VAL A 69 -7.90 -4.65 -0.28
CA VAL A 69 -9.05 -4.10 0.48
C VAL A 69 -8.58 -3.11 1.54
N PHE A 70 -7.40 -3.31 2.13
CA PHE A 70 -6.86 -2.42 3.15
C PHE A 70 -6.80 -0.93 2.74
N PRO A 71 -6.17 -0.55 1.60
CA PRO A 71 -6.14 0.84 1.14
C PRO A 71 -7.53 1.36 0.71
N LEU A 72 -8.45 0.49 0.25
CA LEU A 72 -9.86 0.86 0.01
C LEU A 72 -10.53 1.30 1.30
N VAL A 73 -10.41 0.51 2.37
CA VAL A 73 -10.96 0.84 3.69
C VAL A 73 -10.31 2.12 4.21
N MET A 74 -8.99 2.28 4.04
CA MET A 74 -8.28 3.47 4.49
C MET A 74 -8.65 4.75 3.72
N GLY A 75 -9.02 4.63 2.44
CA GLY A 75 -9.53 5.73 1.63
C GLY A 75 -11.02 6.00 1.86
N GLY A 76 -11.83 4.95 2.03
CA GLY A 76 -13.28 5.01 2.20
C GLY A 76 -13.70 5.53 3.57
N LEU A 77 -13.15 4.98 4.65
CA LEU A 77 -13.50 5.33 6.03
C LEU A 77 -12.92 6.66 6.52
N ASP A 78 -12.22 7.39 5.65
CA ASP A 78 -11.71 8.74 5.92
C ASP A 78 -11.02 8.79 7.30
N ILE A 79 -9.92 8.03 7.44
CA ILE A 79 -9.16 7.66 8.66
C ILE A 79 -8.61 8.82 9.51
N ASN A 80 -9.21 10.00 9.38
CA ASN A 80 -9.16 11.10 10.33
C ASN A 80 -9.47 10.72 11.79
N ILE A 81 -9.93 9.48 12.07
CA ILE A 81 -10.05 8.90 13.42
C ILE A 81 -8.67 8.50 14.00
N LEU A 82 -7.73 8.00 13.19
CA LEU A 82 -6.41 7.59 13.69
C LEU A 82 -5.47 8.79 13.80
N SER A 83 -4.70 8.81 14.89
CA SER A 83 -3.63 9.79 15.08
C SER A 83 -2.57 9.69 13.99
N ARG A 84 -1.99 10.84 13.60
CA ARG A 84 -0.96 10.96 12.57
C ARG A 84 0.14 9.89 12.66
N GLY A 85 0.62 9.60 13.87
CA GLY A 85 1.68 8.62 14.11
C GLY A 85 1.26 7.19 13.74
N ARG A 86 0.04 6.78 14.08
CA ARG A 86 -0.47 5.43 13.79
C ARG A 86 -0.70 5.24 12.30
N THR A 87 -1.31 6.22 11.62
CA THR A 87 -1.52 6.16 10.15
C THR A 87 -0.19 6.08 9.39
N ARG A 88 0.85 6.76 9.89
CA ARG A 88 2.19 6.71 9.33
C ARG A 88 2.79 5.30 9.42
N ILE A 89 2.78 4.73 10.62
CA ILE A 89 3.32 3.40 10.90
C ILE A 89 2.57 2.34 10.08
N LEU A 90 1.24 2.43 10.02
CA LEU A 90 0.41 1.49 9.28
C LEU A 90 0.69 1.52 7.77
N GLN A 91 0.95 2.70 7.19
CA GLN A 91 1.37 2.83 5.78
C GLN A 91 2.74 2.21 5.53
N VAL A 92 3.70 2.40 6.44
CA VAL A 92 5.02 1.79 6.33
C VAL A 92 4.93 0.26 6.43
N ILE A 93 4.23 -0.27 7.43
CA ILE A 93 4.03 -1.71 7.61
C ILE A 93 3.37 -2.31 6.37
N PHE A 94 2.31 -1.68 5.86
CA PHE A 94 1.64 -2.15 4.66
C PHE A 94 2.54 -2.14 3.42
N GLY A 95 3.35 -1.10 3.24
CA GLY A 95 4.32 -1.03 2.14
C GLY A 95 5.38 -2.14 2.23
N VAL A 96 5.91 -2.39 3.44
CA VAL A 96 6.86 -3.50 3.69
C VAL A 96 6.22 -4.86 3.40
N LEU A 97 4.96 -5.05 3.80
CA LEU A 97 4.22 -6.28 3.56
C LEU A 97 4.01 -6.52 2.06
N LEU A 98 3.70 -5.50 1.26
CA LEU A 98 3.60 -5.62 -0.20
C LEU A 98 4.94 -6.00 -0.84
N MET A 99 6.05 -5.42 -0.39
CA MET A 99 7.38 -5.81 -0.86
C MET A 99 7.72 -7.25 -0.50
N PHE A 100 7.27 -7.72 0.67
CA PHE A 100 7.44 -9.12 1.07
C PHE A 100 6.63 -10.07 0.18
N VAL A 101 5.39 -9.69 -0.16
CA VAL A 101 4.54 -10.45 -1.08
C VAL A 101 5.15 -10.56 -2.48
N SER A 102 5.89 -9.55 -2.94
CA SER A 102 6.63 -9.63 -4.20
C SER A 102 7.53 -10.86 -4.28
N GLY A 103 8.19 -11.24 -3.18
CA GLY A 103 9.11 -12.39 -3.15
C GLY A 103 8.42 -13.75 -3.11
N LEU A 104 7.09 -13.80 -3.04
CA LEU A 104 6.31 -15.05 -3.05
C LEU A 104 5.92 -15.51 -4.46
N PHE A 105 5.99 -14.61 -5.44
CA PHE A 105 5.68 -14.93 -6.83
C PHE A 105 6.83 -15.71 -7.45
N LEU A 106 6.49 -16.73 -8.26
CA LEU A 106 7.47 -17.46 -9.04
C LEU A 106 8.08 -16.56 -10.12
N ASP A 107 9.40 -16.57 -10.19
CA ASP A 107 10.16 -15.81 -11.17
C ASP A 107 9.76 -16.25 -12.58
N THR A 108 9.15 -15.32 -13.33
CA THR A 108 8.66 -15.57 -14.69
C THR A 108 9.28 -14.51 -15.59
N ALA A 109 9.83 -14.91 -16.74
CA ALA A 109 10.72 -14.08 -17.57
C ALA A 109 10.10 -12.80 -18.20
N SER A 110 8.88 -12.43 -17.83
CA SER A 110 8.20 -11.22 -18.28
C SER A 110 8.23 -10.13 -17.20
N LEU A 111 7.87 -8.89 -17.51
CA LEU A 111 7.67 -7.85 -16.48
C LEU A 111 6.47 -8.25 -15.62
N THR A 112 6.74 -9.06 -14.60
CA THR A 112 5.75 -9.83 -13.88
C THR A 112 5.20 -9.08 -12.68
N VAL A 113 4.08 -9.58 -12.22
CA VAL A 113 3.26 -9.00 -11.16
C VAL A 113 4.09 -8.72 -9.89
N ASP A 114 5.14 -9.49 -9.64
CA ASP A 114 6.11 -9.30 -8.58
C ASP A 114 6.72 -7.89 -8.57
N ILE A 115 7.28 -7.41 -9.68
CA ILE A 115 7.90 -6.09 -9.78
C ILE A 115 6.88 -4.99 -9.46
N PHE A 116 5.64 -5.15 -9.91
CA PHE A 116 4.57 -4.21 -9.60
C PHE A 116 4.25 -4.17 -8.10
N TYR A 117 4.15 -5.32 -7.44
CA TYR A 117 3.94 -5.39 -5.99
C TYR A 117 5.10 -4.77 -5.21
N PHE A 118 6.34 -4.99 -5.65
CA PHE A 118 7.53 -4.36 -5.05
C PHE A 118 7.49 -2.83 -5.18
N ILE A 119 7.28 -2.30 -6.39
CA ILE A 119 7.26 -0.85 -6.64
C ILE A 119 6.10 -0.18 -5.91
N LEU A 120 4.91 -0.77 -5.92
CA LEU A 120 3.76 -0.25 -5.19
C LEU A 120 4.02 -0.26 -3.67
N GLY A 121 4.62 -1.34 -3.15
CA GLY A 121 5.04 -1.41 -1.75
C GLY A 121 6.04 -0.33 -1.38
N LEU A 122 7.05 -0.09 -2.22
CA LEU A 122 8.05 0.97 -2.04
C LEU A 122 7.41 2.37 -2.03
N ILE A 123 6.53 2.66 -2.98
CA ILE A 123 5.80 3.93 -3.05
C ILE A 123 5.00 4.16 -1.78
N VAL A 124 4.28 3.15 -1.29
CA VAL A 124 3.45 3.27 -0.08
C VAL A 124 4.32 3.41 1.16
N ALA A 125 5.43 2.70 1.27
CA ALA A 125 6.38 2.84 2.35
C ALA A 125 6.98 4.25 2.41
N ILE A 126 7.41 4.80 1.27
CA ILE A 126 7.92 6.18 1.18
C ILE A 126 6.83 7.20 1.50
N ALA A 127 5.59 6.97 1.05
CA ALA A 127 4.45 7.82 1.38
C ALA A 127 4.16 7.85 2.88
N GLY A 128 4.31 6.70 3.56
CA GLY A 128 4.29 6.57 5.01
C GLY A 128 5.45 7.31 5.66
N ILE A 129 6.70 7.06 5.28
CA ILE A 129 7.88 7.72 5.85
C ILE A 129 7.77 9.25 5.70
N THR A 130 7.35 9.76 4.55
CA THR A 130 7.23 11.21 4.32
C THR A 130 5.98 11.81 4.98
N GLY A 131 4.98 11.00 5.33
CA GLY A 131 3.69 11.44 5.87
C GLY A 131 2.88 12.30 4.88
N LYS A 132 3.25 12.33 3.60
CA LYS A 132 2.61 13.14 2.56
C LYS A 132 1.24 12.59 2.15
N ALA A 133 0.99 11.29 2.38
CA ALA A 133 -0.29 10.62 2.09
C ALA A 133 -1.28 10.58 3.28
N ILE A 134 -1.19 11.57 4.18
CA ILE A 134 -2.11 11.79 5.29
C ILE A 134 -2.93 13.05 4.99
N THR A 135 -4.23 13.03 5.23
CA THR A 135 -5.15 14.16 5.05
C THR A 135 -4.90 15.26 6.09
N LYS A 136 -5.28 16.51 5.82
CA LYS A 136 -5.13 17.61 6.79
C LYS A 136 -5.92 17.39 8.07
N LYS A 137 -7.11 16.79 7.98
CA LYS A 137 -7.92 16.42 9.15
C LYS A 137 -7.19 15.42 10.05
N GLY A 138 -6.61 14.34 9.50
CA GLY A 138 -5.82 13.37 10.26
C GLY A 138 -4.51 13.92 10.87
N LEU A 139 -4.01 15.08 10.41
CA LEU A 139 -2.90 15.76 11.09
C LEU A 139 -3.31 16.47 12.38
N LYS A 140 -4.57 16.91 12.48
CA LYS A 140 -5.11 17.62 13.65
C LYS A 140 -5.51 16.65 14.77
N THR A 141 -5.88 15.41 14.41
CA THR A 141 -6.21 14.34 15.36
C THR A 141 -4.96 13.93 16.17
N GLY A 142 -4.91 14.35 17.44
CA GLY A 142 -3.81 14.06 18.36
C GLY A 142 -2.80 15.19 18.58
N GLN A 143 -2.99 16.39 18.00
CA GLN A 143 -2.24 17.57 18.41
C GLN A 143 -2.83 18.13 19.71
N LYS A 144 -2.06 18.10 20.82
CA LYS A 144 -2.29 19.03 21.94
C LYS A 144 -2.11 20.44 21.37
N ILE A 145 -3.13 21.29 21.49
CA ILE A 145 -3.02 22.72 21.15
C ILE A 145 -2.05 23.34 22.15
N THR A 146 -0.77 23.48 21.78
CA THR A 146 0.27 23.98 22.69
C THR A 146 0.53 25.47 22.56
N LYS A 147 -0.05 26.17 21.57
CA LYS A 147 0.04 27.63 21.47
C LYS A 147 -1.27 28.22 20.95
N ILE A 148 -2.03 28.84 21.85
CA ILE A 148 -2.92 29.95 21.52
C ILE A 148 -1.98 31.13 21.27
N ARG A 149 -1.89 31.59 20.02
CA ARG A 149 -1.23 32.86 19.71
C ARG A 149 -2.33 33.91 19.92
N VAL A 150 -2.32 34.55 21.08
CA VAL A 150 -3.10 35.76 21.38
C VAL A 150 -2.48 36.91 20.61
#